data_AF-A0A8J6SD11-F1
#
_entry.id   AF-A0A8J6SD11-F1
#
_cell.length_a   1.000
_cell.length_b   1.000
_cell.length_c   1.000
_cell.angle_alpha   90.00
_cell.angle_beta   90.00
_cell.angle_gamma   90.00
#
_symmetry.space_group_name_H-M   'P 1'
#
loop_
_entity.id
_entity.type
_entity.pdbx_description
1 polymer ?
#
loop_
_entity_poly.entity_id
_entity_poly.type
_entity_poly.pdbx_seq_one_letter_code
_entity_poly.pdbx_strand_id
1 'polypeptide(L)'
;MPQNNQSVNWKFDANDAYSPIYYKETVVGFVKPDYASKIIEFLNDNERLRKAFKMACFDLILESGGDTNKVNELMKKYIESTERPQNGTGAIAYLLRDRQEALDISDKEFVRFCDSYRLSWRELKEIYAGKEVSDSQLGAIARIVGKSIEELIEVRDGHD
;
A
#
# COMPACT_ATOMS: atom_id res chain seq x y z
N MET A 1 -21.93 13.18 -42.75
CA MET A 1 -21.64 12.44 -41.51
C MET A 1 -20.53 11.43 -41.82
N PRO A 2 -19.31 11.58 -41.30
CA PRO A 2 -18.32 10.51 -41.40
C PRO A 2 -18.52 9.55 -40.23
N GLN A 3 -18.81 8.29 -40.54
CA GLN A 3 -18.83 7.20 -39.56
C GLN A 3 -17.39 6.99 -39.07
N ASN A 4 -17.11 7.47 -37.86
CA ASN A 4 -15.85 7.24 -37.17
C ASN A 4 -15.86 5.80 -36.63
N ASN A 5 -15.70 4.82 -37.52
CA ASN A 5 -15.51 3.41 -37.18
C ASN A 5 -14.07 3.23 -36.68
N GLN A 6 -13.75 3.81 -35.52
CA GLN A 6 -12.54 3.43 -34.79
C GLN A 6 -12.76 2.01 -34.29
N SER A 7 -12.12 1.04 -34.97
CA SER A 7 -12.08 -0.35 -34.58
C SER A 7 -11.61 -0.43 -33.14
N VAL A 8 -12.49 -0.90 -32.25
CA VAL A 8 -12.19 -0.92 -30.82
C VAL A 8 -11.07 -1.91 -30.55
N ASN A 9 -9.93 -1.43 -30.03
CA ASN A 9 -8.66 -2.16 -29.89
C ASN A 9 -8.71 -3.44 -29.05
N TRP A 10 -9.83 -3.76 -28.38
CA TRP A 10 -10.01 -4.98 -27.58
C TRP A 10 -10.62 -6.15 -28.36
N LYS A 11 -11.04 -5.97 -29.62
CA LYS A 11 -11.55 -7.08 -30.42
C LYS A 11 -10.40 -7.99 -30.87
N PHE A 12 -10.59 -9.29 -30.64
CA PHE A 12 -9.73 -10.33 -31.17
C PHE A 12 -9.90 -10.41 -32.69
N ASP A 13 -8.81 -10.29 -33.44
CA ASP A 13 -8.80 -10.47 -34.90
C ASP A 13 -7.91 -11.65 -35.23
N ALA A 14 -8.45 -12.67 -35.89
CA ALA A 14 -7.68 -13.87 -36.23
C ALA A 14 -6.53 -13.61 -37.24
N ASN A 15 -6.51 -12.43 -37.88
CA ASN A 15 -5.46 -12.02 -38.81
C ASN A 15 -4.35 -11.19 -38.15
N ASP A 16 -4.52 -10.80 -36.88
CA ASP A 16 -3.51 -10.05 -36.15
C ASP A 16 -2.39 -10.98 -35.63
N ALA A 17 -1.18 -10.45 -35.55
CA ALA A 17 -0.08 -11.13 -34.89
C ALA A 17 -0.27 -11.07 -33.36
N TYR A 18 -0.12 -12.21 -32.69
CA TYR A 18 -0.12 -12.30 -31.23
C TYR A 18 1.12 -13.04 -30.72
N SER A 19 1.60 -12.61 -29.56
CA SER A 19 2.70 -13.24 -28.84
C SER A 19 2.15 -14.12 -27.70
N PRO A 20 2.65 -15.37 -27.54
CA PRO A 20 2.25 -16.24 -26.45
C PRO A 20 2.82 -15.76 -25.10
N ILE A 21 2.01 -15.88 -24.04
CA ILE A 21 2.41 -15.67 -22.64
C ILE A 21 2.63 -17.03 -21.99
N TYR A 22 3.79 -17.20 -21.36
CA TYR A 22 4.17 -18.44 -20.67
C TYR A 22 4.12 -18.26 -19.14
N TYR A 23 3.59 -19.26 -18.44
CA TYR A 23 3.73 -19.43 -16.99
C TYR A 23 4.12 -20.87 -16.70
N LYS A 24 5.25 -21.08 -16.01
CA LYS A 24 5.82 -22.42 -15.74
C LYS A 24 5.86 -23.30 -17.00
N GLU A 25 6.46 -22.76 -18.06
CA GLU A 25 6.62 -23.42 -19.37
C GLU A 25 5.31 -23.76 -20.11
N THR A 26 4.16 -23.36 -19.57
CA THR A 26 2.84 -23.57 -20.18
C THR A 26 2.32 -22.27 -20.80
N VAL A 27 1.79 -22.33 -22.01
CA VAL A 27 1.14 -21.17 -22.65
C VAL A 27 -0.19 -20.91 -21.95
N VAL A 28 -0.31 -19.76 -21.31
CA VAL A 28 -1.51 -19.34 -20.56
C VAL A 28 -2.35 -18.29 -21.30
N GLY A 29 -1.85 -17.75 -22.42
CA GLY A 29 -2.61 -16.80 -23.23
C GLY A 29 -1.82 -16.23 -24.40
N PHE A 30 -2.48 -15.36 -25.18
CA PHE A 30 -1.91 -14.66 -26.32
C PHE A 30 -2.22 -13.16 -26.22
N VAL A 31 -1.23 -12.32 -26.51
CA VAL A 31 -1.33 -10.86 -26.37
C VAL A 31 -0.80 -10.17 -27.62
N LYS A 32 -1.37 -9.02 -28.00
CA LYS A 32 -0.85 -8.25 -29.13
C LYS A 32 0.58 -7.76 -28.83
N PRO A 33 1.48 -7.70 -29.83
CA PRO A 33 2.88 -7.31 -29.65
C PRO A 33 3.08 -5.99 -28.89
N ASP A 34 2.27 -4.96 -29.17
CA ASP A 34 2.36 -3.66 -28.48
C ASP A 34 2.15 -3.76 -26.97
N TYR A 35 1.26 -4.65 -26.54
CA TYR A 35 1.02 -4.93 -25.13
C TYR A 35 2.09 -5.86 -24.55
N ALA A 36 2.61 -6.82 -25.34
CA ALA A 36 3.73 -7.65 -24.93
C ALA A 36 4.96 -6.80 -24.59
N SER A 37 5.30 -5.82 -25.44
CA SER A 37 6.40 -4.89 -25.20
C SER A 37 6.20 -4.07 -23.92
N LYS A 38 5.00 -3.55 -23.69
CA LYS A 38 4.67 -2.82 -22.45
C LYS A 38 4.74 -3.69 -21.19
N ILE A 39 4.28 -4.94 -21.28
CA ILE A 39 4.37 -5.89 -20.17
C ILE A 39 5.83 -6.20 -19.85
N ILE A 40 6.66 -6.43 -20.87
CA ILE A 40 8.10 -6.65 -20.70
C ILE A 40 8.78 -5.43 -20.09
N GLU A 41 8.47 -4.23 -20.58
CA GLU A 41 8.98 -2.96 -20.03
C GLU A 41 8.60 -2.80 -18.56
N PHE A 42 7.33 -2.98 -18.20
CA PHE A 42 6.85 -2.90 -16.83
C PHE A 42 7.47 -3.95 -15.89
N LEU A 43 7.63 -5.18 -16.37
CA LEU A 43 8.29 -6.24 -15.60
C LEU A 43 9.76 -5.91 -15.36
N ASN A 44 10.45 -5.40 -16.38
CA ASN A 44 11.84 -4.95 -16.26
C ASN A 44 11.98 -3.74 -15.33
N ASP A 45 11.01 -2.82 -15.32
CA ASP A 45 11.02 -1.65 -14.44
C ASP A 45 10.84 -2.03 -12.97
N ASN A 46 10.01 -3.02 -12.66
CA ASN A 46 9.93 -3.56 -11.29
C ASN A 46 11.25 -4.19 -10.85
N GLU A 47 11.93 -4.93 -11.73
CA GLU A 47 13.24 -5.51 -11.43
C GLU A 47 14.30 -4.41 -11.22
N ARG A 48 14.29 -3.38 -12.06
CA ARG A 48 15.17 -2.20 -11.95
C ARG A 48 14.93 -1.46 -10.63
N LEU A 49 13.68 -1.20 -10.28
CA LEU A 49 13.30 -0.54 -9.03
C LEU A 49 13.78 -1.35 -7.83
N ARG A 50 13.58 -2.67 -7.84
CA ARG A 50 14.02 -3.56 -6.76
C ARG A 50 15.55 -3.58 -6.63
N LYS A 51 16.29 -3.53 -7.75
CA LYS A 51 17.75 -3.42 -7.75
C LYS A 51 18.21 -2.06 -7.20
N ALA A 52 17.59 -0.96 -7.62
CA ALA A 52 17.89 0.37 -7.11
C ALA A 52 17.62 0.48 -5.60
N PHE A 53 16.51 -0.07 -5.14
CA PHE A 53 16.18 -0.12 -3.71
C PHE A 53 17.21 -0.93 -2.91
N LYS A 54 17.65 -2.08 -3.44
CA LYS A 54 18.72 -2.89 -2.83
C LYS A 54 20.03 -2.11 -2.71
N MET A 55 20.40 -1.37 -3.76
CA MET A 55 21.60 -0.52 -3.74
C MET A 55 21.48 0.58 -2.67
N ALA A 56 20.36 1.28 -2.62
CA ALA A 56 20.14 2.32 -1.60
C ALA A 56 20.23 1.77 -0.16
N CYS A 57 19.63 0.60 0.11
CA CYS A 57 19.76 -0.06 1.41
C CYS A 57 21.20 -0.53 1.70
N PHE A 58 21.93 -0.98 0.68
CA PHE A 58 23.33 -1.35 0.80
C PHE A 58 24.20 -0.15 1.17
N ASP A 59 24.05 0.96 0.44
CA ASP A 59 24.79 2.19 0.69
C ASP A 59 24.54 2.73 2.10
N LEU A 60 23.27 2.72 2.55
CA LEU A 60 22.90 3.12 3.91
C LEU A 60 23.57 2.25 5.00
N ILE A 61 23.61 0.92 4.80
CA ILE A 61 24.28 0.01 5.75
C ILE A 61 25.79 0.25 5.75
N LEU A 62 26.37 0.52 4.58
CA LEU A 62 27.79 0.78 4.43
C LEU A 62 28.20 2.10 5.11
N GLU A 63 27.42 3.17 4.92
CA GLU A 63 27.63 4.47 5.57
C GLU A 63 27.47 4.41 7.09
N SER A 64 26.54 3.57 7.58
CA SER A 64 26.30 3.37 9.01
C SER A 64 27.27 2.40 9.70
N GLY A 65 28.23 1.82 8.95
CA GLY A 65 29.19 0.85 9.47
C GLY A 65 28.57 -0.50 9.85
N GLY A 66 27.40 -0.81 9.29
CA GLY A 66 26.63 -2.02 9.57
C GLY A 66 27.05 -3.24 8.74
N ASP A 67 26.40 -4.36 8.99
CA ASP A 67 26.64 -5.62 8.28
C ASP A 67 25.88 -5.66 6.94
N THR A 68 26.61 -5.60 5.83
CA THR A 68 26.07 -5.62 4.47
C THR A 68 25.34 -6.92 4.11
N ASN A 69 25.52 -7.99 4.87
CA ASN A 69 24.77 -9.23 4.66
C ASN A 69 23.28 -9.09 5.04
N LYS A 70 22.93 -8.05 5.80
CA LYS A 70 21.56 -7.78 6.27
C LYS A 70 20.73 -6.90 5.34
N VAL A 71 21.24 -6.54 4.16
CA VAL A 71 20.53 -5.69 3.19
C VAL A 71 19.16 -6.24 2.84
N ASN A 72 19.04 -7.55 2.61
CA ASN A 72 17.74 -8.16 2.29
C ASN A 72 16.76 -8.07 3.47
N GLU A 73 17.27 -8.16 4.70
CA GLU A 73 16.48 -8.04 5.93
C GLU A 73 15.98 -6.60 6.13
N LEU A 74 16.84 -5.62 5.86
CA LEU A 74 16.49 -4.20 5.87
C LEU A 74 15.46 -3.85 4.78
N MET A 75 15.65 -4.34 3.56
CA MET A 75 14.67 -4.19 2.48
C MET A 75 13.31 -4.77 2.87
N LYS A 76 13.30 -5.98 3.43
CA LYS A 76 12.06 -6.64 3.89
C LYS A 76 11.35 -5.79 4.95
N LYS A 77 12.07 -5.32 5.97
CA LYS A 77 11.53 -4.45 7.02
C LYS A 77 10.92 -3.17 6.45
N TYR A 78 11.57 -2.55 5.47
CA TYR A 78 11.04 -1.35 4.84
C TYR A 78 9.78 -1.63 4.01
N ILE A 79 9.76 -2.71 3.23
CA ILE A 79 8.58 -3.11 2.47
C ILE A 79 7.40 -3.37 3.43
N GLU A 80 7.62 -4.15 4.49
CA GLU A 80 6.61 -4.42 5.51
C GLU A 80 6.12 -3.13 6.21
N SER A 81 7.01 -2.15 6.41
CA SER A 81 6.62 -0.85 6.96
C SER A 81 5.83 0.04 6.01
N THR A 82 5.92 -0.21 4.70
CA THR A 82 5.15 0.50 3.67
C THR A 82 3.82 -0.18 3.35
N GLU A 83 3.69 -1.47 3.65
CA GLU A 83 2.43 -2.18 3.49
C GLU A 83 1.41 -1.66 4.51
N ARG A 84 0.22 -1.31 4.00
CA ARG A 84 -0.90 -0.90 4.85
C ARG A 84 -1.24 -2.07 5.79
N PRO A 85 -1.14 -1.89 7.12
CA PRO A 85 -1.54 -2.93 8.05
C PRO A 85 -3.01 -3.24 7.84
N GLN A 86 -3.34 -4.52 7.67
CA GLN A 86 -4.73 -4.94 7.45
C GLN A 86 -5.51 -4.93 8.76
N ASN A 87 -4.89 -5.44 9.83
CA ASN A 87 -5.51 -5.59 11.15
C ASN A 87 -4.64 -5.02 12.28
N GLY A 88 -5.19 -4.93 13.49
CA GLY A 88 -4.48 -4.51 14.70
C GLY A 88 -4.39 -3.00 14.90
N THR A 89 -3.68 -2.57 15.95
CA THR A 89 -3.44 -1.14 16.23
C THR A 89 -2.85 -0.40 15.04
N GLY A 90 -1.98 -1.06 14.26
CA GLY A 90 -1.37 -0.46 13.07
C GLY A 90 -2.40 -0.05 12.02
N ALA A 91 -3.46 -0.84 11.84
CA ALA A 91 -4.54 -0.53 10.90
C ALA A 91 -5.38 0.65 11.39
N ILE A 92 -5.65 0.71 12.70
CA ILE A 92 -6.32 1.85 13.33
C ILE A 92 -5.50 3.14 13.20
N ALA A 93 -4.18 3.08 13.45
CA ALA A 93 -3.28 4.22 13.26
C ALA A 93 -3.27 4.71 11.81
N TYR A 94 -3.35 3.78 10.85
CA TYR A 94 -3.46 4.10 9.43
C TYR A 94 -4.79 4.80 9.11
N LEU A 95 -5.92 4.33 9.65
CA LEU A 95 -7.24 4.98 9.48
C LEU A 95 -7.27 6.41 10.03
N LEU A 96 -6.58 6.65 11.15
CA LEU A 96 -6.43 8.00 11.70
C LEU A 96 -5.61 8.90 10.77
N ARG A 97 -4.55 8.36 10.14
CA ARG A 97 -3.77 9.10 9.14
C ARG A 97 -4.57 9.39 7.86
N ASP A 98 -5.29 8.41 7.33
CA ASP A 98 -6.22 8.59 6.19
C ASP A 98 -7.22 9.71 6.50
N ARG A 99 -7.73 9.75 7.73
CA ARG A 99 -8.65 10.79 8.16
C ARG A 99 -7.99 12.16 8.23
N GLN A 100 -6.76 12.26 8.73
CA GLN A 100 -6.00 13.51 8.75
C GLN A 100 -5.77 14.03 7.33
N GLU A 101 -5.34 13.17 6.41
CA GLU A 101 -5.11 13.51 5.00
C GLU A 101 -6.41 13.96 4.32
N ALA A 102 -7.52 13.26 4.56
CA ALA A 102 -8.83 13.63 4.02
C ALA A 102 -9.36 14.97 4.56
N LEU A 103 -8.93 15.39 5.75
CA LEU A 103 -9.25 16.68 6.33
C LEU A 103 -8.30 17.79 5.87
N ASP A 104 -7.17 17.45 5.25
CA ASP A 104 -6.11 18.37 4.81
C ASP A 104 -5.63 19.31 5.93
N ILE A 105 -5.34 18.73 7.11
CA ILE A 105 -4.90 19.48 8.29
C ILE A 105 -3.54 19.02 8.80
N SER A 106 -2.81 19.96 9.42
CA SER A 106 -1.52 19.69 10.03
C SER A 106 -1.63 18.77 11.25
N ASP A 107 -0.51 18.15 11.65
CA ASP A 107 -0.46 17.27 12.82
C ASP A 107 -0.98 17.97 14.10
N LYS A 108 -0.66 19.26 14.26
CA LYS A 108 -1.10 20.06 15.42
C LYS A 108 -2.61 20.28 15.44
N GLU A 109 -3.19 20.48 14.27
CA GLU A 109 -4.64 20.64 14.11
C GLU A 109 -5.36 19.30 14.29
N PHE A 110 -4.79 18.22 13.76
CA PHE A 110 -5.34 16.88 13.92
C PHE A 110 -5.35 16.44 15.38
N VAL A 111 -4.29 16.72 16.16
CA VAL A 111 -4.29 16.46 17.60
C VAL A 111 -5.44 17.19 18.31
N ARG A 112 -5.68 18.46 17.97
CA ARG A 112 -6.80 19.24 18.54
C ARG A 112 -8.16 18.71 18.09
N PHE A 113 -8.25 18.27 16.84
CA PHE A 113 -9.44 17.64 16.29
C PHE A 113 -9.78 16.35 17.07
N CYS A 114 -8.82 15.45 17.25
CA CYS A 114 -8.97 14.24 18.04
C CYS A 114 -9.36 14.51 19.50
N ASP A 115 -8.78 15.55 20.11
CA ASP A 115 -9.09 15.97 21.48
C ASP A 115 -10.57 16.36 21.64
N SER A 116 -11.18 16.98 20.62
CA SER A 116 -12.61 17.32 20.61
C SER A 116 -13.53 16.08 20.65
N TYR A 117 -13.03 14.91 20.24
CA TYR A 117 -13.71 13.62 20.33
C TYR A 117 -13.31 12.80 21.55
N ARG A 118 -12.58 13.40 22.50
CA ARG A 118 -12.05 12.78 23.74
C ARG A 118 -10.97 11.73 23.48
N LEU A 119 -10.21 11.87 22.39
CA LEU A 119 -8.98 11.10 22.18
C LEU A 119 -7.78 12.01 22.45
N SER A 120 -7.16 11.85 23.62
CA SER A 120 -6.08 12.74 24.06
C SER A 120 -4.82 12.56 23.23
N TRP A 121 -3.96 13.58 23.21
CA TRP A 121 -2.67 13.50 22.51
C TRP A 121 -1.78 12.34 23.00
N ARG A 122 -1.89 11.95 24.28
CA ARG A 122 -1.13 10.83 24.85
C ARG A 122 -1.62 9.52 24.27
N GLU A 123 -2.93 9.31 24.24
CA GLU A 123 -3.54 8.12 23.65
C GLU A 123 -3.24 8.03 22.16
N LEU A 124 -3.34 9.15 21.44
CA LEU A 124 -2.99 9.22 20.02
C LEU A 124 -1.53 8.82 19.79
N LYS A 125 -0.60 9.32 20.62
CA LYS A 125 0.81 8.94 20.56
C LYS A 125 1.02 7.45 20.85
N GLU A 126 0.30 6.90 21.83
CA GLU A 126 0.37 5.48 22.19
C GLU A 126 -0.15 4.58 21.06
N ILE A 127 -1.24 4.98 20.38
CA ILE A 127 -1.78 4.28 19.21
C ILE A 127 -0.75 4.25 18.08
N TYR A 128 -0.13 5.38 17.75
CA TYR A 128 0.93 5.43 16.73
C TYR A 128 2.19 4.66 17.12
N ALA A 129 2.41 4.43 18.42
CA ALA A 129 3.49 3.58 18.92
C ALA A 129 3.14 2.08 18.92
N GLY A 130 1.92 1.70 18.49
CA GLY A 130 1.48 0.31 18.41
C GLY A 130 0.90 -0.25 19.71
N LYS A 131 0.54 0.59 20.68
CA LYS A 131 -0.11 0.14 21.92
C LYS A 131 -1.55 -0.34 21.64
N GLU A 132 -2.02 -1.33 22.38
CA GLU A 132 -3.37 -1.87 22.21
C GLU A 132 -4.46 -0.80 22.35
N VAL A 133 -5.46 -0.85 21.46
CA VAL A 133 -6.59 0.08 21.43
C VAL A 133 -7.75 -0.48 22.25
N SER A 134 -8.10 0.21 23.33
CA SER A 134 -9.24 -0.18 24.18
C SER A 134 -10.60 0.12 23.54
N ASP A 135 -11.65 -0.57 23.98
CA ASP A 135 -13.02 -0.34 23.50
C ASP A 135 -13.50 1.10 23.73
N SER A 136 -13.05 1.72 24.83
CA SER A 136 -13.35 3.13 25.13
C SER A 136 -12.75 4.09 24.08
N GLN A 137 -11.57 3.77 23.56
CA GLN A 137 -10.91 4.51 22.51
C GLN A 137 -11.55 4.23 21.15
N LEU A 138 -11.97 3.00 20.88
CA LEU A 138 -12.71 2.66 19.66
C LEU A 138 -13.95 3.52 19.47
N GLY A 139 -14.69 3.82 20.54
CA GLY A 139 -15.85 4.71 20.47
C GLY A 139 -15.52 6.15 20.04
N ALA A 140 -14.37 6.69 20.46
CA ALA A 140 -13.89 8.00 20.02
C ALA A 140 -13.37 7.94 18.57
N ILE A 141 -12.57 6.91 18.26
CA ILE A 141 -11.96 6.68 16.94
C ILE A 141 -13.04 6.48 15.87
N ALA A 142 -14.10 5.72 16.15
CA ALA A 142 -15.25 5.51 15.27
C ALA A 142 -15.83 6.83 14.76
N ARG A 143 -16.00 7.81 15.65
CA ARG A 143 -16.52 9.15 15.30
C ARG A 143 -15.51 9.97 14.50
N ILE A 144 -14.22 9.84 14.81
CA ILE A 144 -13.14 10.53 14.10
C ILE A 144 -13.06 10.04 12.66
N VAL A 145 -13.00 8.73 12.45
CA VAL A 145 -12.78 8.10 11.13
C VAL A 145 -14.09 7.88 10.35
N GLY A 146 -15.25 8.07 10.98
CA GLY A 146 -16.57 7.93 10.33
C GLY A 146 -16.99 6.48 10.08
N LYS A 147 -16.60 5.55 10.94
CA LYS A 147 -16.93 4.11 10.88
C LYS A 147 -17.78 3.68 12.06
N SER A 148 -18.46 2.54 11.95
CA SER A 148 -19.12 1.93 13.11
C SER A 148 -18.08 1.36 14.09
N ILE A 149 -18.50 1.12 15.34
CA ILE A 149 -17.61 0.49 16.33
C ILE A 149 -17.33 -0.95 15.93
N GLU A 150 -18.34 -1.65 15.39
CA GLU A 150 -18.24 -3.03 14.92
C GLU A 150 -17.20 -3.17 13.80
N GLU A 151 -17.19 -2.26 12.82
CA GLU A 151 -16.18 -2.23 11.77
C GLU A 151 -14.76 -2.02 12.34
N LEU A 152 -14.61 -1.20 13.38
CA LEU A 152 -13.29 -1.00 13.99
C LEU A 152 -12.85 -2.15 14.89
N ILE A 153 -13.79 -2.90 15.48
CA ILE A 153 -13.49 -4.15 16.19
C ILE A 153 -12.95 -5.17 15.19
N GLU A 154 -13.60 -5.33 14.04
CA GLU A 154 -13.11 -6.21 12.97
C GLU A 154 -11.72 -5.81 12.48
N VAL A 155 -11.46 -4.51 12.30
CA VAL A 155 -10.13 -4.00 11.92
C VAL A 155 -9.10 -4.21 13.04
N ARG A 156 -9.47 -4.06 14.32
CA ARG A 156 -8.54 -4.27 15.43
C ARG A 156 -8.19 -5.74 15.61
N ASP A 157 -9.20 -6.60 15.64
CA ASP A 157 -9.06 -8.01 16.03
C ASP A 157 -8.67 -8.89 14.84
N GLY A 158 -9.02 -8.45 13.61
CA GLY A 158 -8.83 -9.21 12.39
C GLY A 158 -9.82 -10.36 12.25
N HIS A 159 -10.02 -10.82 11.02
CA HIS A 159 -10.53 -12.17 10.77
C HIS A 159 -9.34 -13.11 10.63
N ASP A 160 -9.33 -14.18 11.42
CA ASP A 160 -8.46 -15.36 11.24
C ASP A 160 -8.62 -15.98 9.83
#